data_AF-A0A2V6E6T5-F1
#
_entry.id   AF-A0A2V6E6T5-F1
#
_cell.length_a   1.000
_cell.length_b   1.000
_cell.length_c   1.000
_cell.angle_alpha   90.00
_cell.angle_beta   90.00
_cell.angle_gamma   90.00
#
_symmetry.space_group_name_H-M   'P 1'
#
loop_
_entity.id
_entity.type
_entity.pdbx_description
1 polymer ?
#
loop_
_entity_poly.entity_id
_entity_poly.type
_entity_poly.pdbx_seq_one_letter_code
_entity_poly.pdbx_strand_id
1 'polypeptide(L)' 'MDTVEFREYCLTKSDVTEGMPFGETVLVFKV' A
#
# COMPACT_ATOMS: atom_id res chain seq x y z
N MET A 1 3.62 -5.25 13.70
CA MET A 1 3.45 -4.83 12.30
C MET A 1 3.10 -6.03 11.47
N ASP A 2 1.80 -6.32 11.44
CA ASP A 2 1.24 -7.19 10.41
C ASP A 2 1.02 -6.40 9.10
N THR A 3 0.54 -7.07 8.06
CA THR A 3 0.32 -6.46 6.75
C THR A 3 -0.78 -5.39 6.75
N VAL A 4 -1.74 -5.46 7.68
CA VAL A 4 -2.81 -4.48 7.83
C VAL A 4 -2.26 -3.21 8.44
N GLU A 5 -1.53 -3.32 9.55
CA GLU A 5 -0.85 -2.20 10.21
C GLU A 5 0.14 -1.50 9.26
N PHE A 6 0.86 -2.27 8.44
CA PHE A 6 1.79 -1.71 7.47
C PHE A 6 1.08 -0.95 6.33
N ARG A 7 -0.04 -1.48 5.83
CA ARG A 7 -0.86 -0.80 4.81
C ARG A 7 -1.40 0.52 5.36
N GLU A 8 -1.95 0.53 6.57
CA GLU A 8 -2.45 1.75 7.22
C GLU A 8 -1.33 2.78 7.39
N TYR A 9 -0.13 2.35 7.79
CA TYR A 9 1.04 3.22 7.86
C TYR A 9 1.39 3.84 6.50
N CYS A 10 1.39 3.07 5.41
CA CYS A 10 1.68 3.58 4.07
C CYS A 10 0.63 4.62 3.62
N LEU A 11 -0.64 4.41 3.92
CA LEU A 11 -1.73 5.33 3.58
C LEU A 11 -1.68 6.67 4.34
N THR A 12 -0.93 6.76 5.44
CA THR A 12 -0.74 8.03 6.17
C THR A 12 0.23 8.99 5.46
N LYS A 13 0.96 8.54 4.44
CA LYS A 13 1.90 9.36 3.69
C LYS A 13 1.14 10.26 2.70
N SER A 14 1.55 11.52 2.60
CA SER A 14 0.95 12.47 1.65
C SER A 14 1.06 11.95 0.22
N ASP A 15 0.00 12.14 -0.55
CA ASP A 15 -0.09 11.80 -1.98
C ASP A 15 0.14 10.32 -2.33
N VAL A 16 0.08 9.42 -1.33
CA VAL A 16 0.17 7.99 -1.59
C VAL A 16 -1.06 7.48 -2.36
N THR A 17 -0.81 6.63 -3.35
CA THR A 17 -1.83 5.82 -4.02
C THR A 17 -1.49 4.34 -3.88
N GLU A 18 -2.51 3.48 -3.84
CA GLU A 18 -2.33 2.02 -3.81
C GLU A 18 -2.96 1.34 -5.03
N GLY A 19 -2.39 0.21 -5.45
CA GLY A 19 -2.95 -0.60 -6.53
C GLY A 19 -2.24 -1.93 -6.72
N MET A 20 -2.81 -2.79 -7.57
CA MET A 20 -2.32 -4.15 -7.85
C MET A 20 -1.86 -4.31 -9.31
N PRO A 21 -0.83 -3.59 -9.77
CA PRO A 21 -0.40 -3.63 -11.18
C PRO A 21 0.23 -4.96 -11.61
N PHE A 22 0.57 -5.84 -10.67
CA PHE A 22 1.24 -7.12 -10.92
C PHE A 22 0.37 -8.34 -10.54
N GLY A 23 -0.95 -8.14 -10.46
CA GLY A 23 -1.92 -9.17 -10.05
C GLY A 23 -2.31 -9.07 -8.57
N GLU A 24 -3.28 -9.90 -8.17
CA GLU A 24 -4.01 -9.79 -6.88
C GLU A 24 -3.15 -10.06 -5.63
N THR A 25 -1.95 -10.60 -5.81
CA THR A 25 -1.05 -10.98 -4.71
C THR A 25 -0.02 -9.90 -4.36
N VAL A 26 0.04 -8.81 -5.12
CA VAL A 26 1.03 -7.74 -4.92
C VAL A 26 0.35 -6.38 -4.85
N LEU A 27 0.30 -5.82 -3.65
CA LEU A 27 -0.15 -4.45 -3.41
C LEU A 27 1.04 -3.50 -3.48
N VAL A 28 0.95 -2.48 -4.34
CA VAL A 28 1.98 -1.47 -4.58
C VAL A 28 1.50 -0.13 -4.08
N PHE A 29 2.34 0.55 -3.30
CA PHE A 29 2.15 1.95 -2.89
C PHE A 29 3.08 2.84 -3.72
N LYS A 30 2.55 3.94 -4.26
CA LYS A 30 3.31 4.98 -4.98
C LYS A 30 3.14 6.31 -4.27
N VAL A 31 4.20 7.13 -4.26
CA VAL A 31 4.25 8.50 -3.72
C VAL A 31 4.51 9.47 -4.85
#